data_AF-A0A2W1LGU7-F1
#
_entry.id   AF-A0A2W1LGU7-F1
#
_cell.length_a   1.000
_cell.length_b   1.000
_cell.length_c   1.000
_cell.angle_alpha   90.00
_cell.angle_beta   90.00
_cell.angle_gamma   90.00
#
_symmetry.space_group_name_H-M   'P 1'
#
loop_
_entity.id
_entity.type
_entity.pdbx_description
1 polymer ?
#
loop_
_entity_poly.entity_id
_entity_poly.type
_entity_poly.pdbx_seq_one_letter_code
_entity_poly.pdbx_strand_id
1 'polypeptide(L)'
;MDDFKVERLEKRIEVLSEWKSRMLELYGEELSPFDKWCLENELSREDQHFITNLSLLFSIHLHPEPDNSEVRNILHNTKAYFNVDHIELTFEEFDRFIKEYQRKEKPIFYWDTRELLEKLAQSNRSVQLKEWLIGQ
;
A
#
# COMPACT_ATOMS: atom_id res chain seq x y z
N MET A 1 -12.80 26.68 -32.98
CA MET A 1 -11.34 26.46 -32.96
C MET A 1 -10.89 25.70 -31.72
N ASP A 2 -11.71 25.65 -30.66
CA ASP A 2 -11.43 24.86 -29.45
C ASP A 2 -11.82 23.38 -29.58
N ASP A 3 -12.88 23.04 -30.32
CA ASP A 3 -13.33 21.64 -30.48
C ASP A 3 -12.24 20.72 -31.07
N PHE A 4 -11.47 21.21 -32.05
CA PHE A 4 -10.38 20.46 -32.67
C PHE A 4 -9.19 20.22 -31.70
N LYS A 5 -9.01 21.09 -30.71
CA LYS A 5 -8.00 20.90 -29.66
C LYS A 5 -8.48 19.89 -28.61
N VAL A 6 -9.77 19.88 -28.31
CA VAL A 6 -10.41 18.92 -27.39
C VAL A 6 -10.37 17.51 -27.99
N GLU A 7 -10.82 17.31 -29.23
CA GLU A 7 -10.75 16.00 -29.91
C GLU A 7 -9.31 15.46 -29.97
N ARG A 8 -8.33 16.34 -30.18
CA ARG A 8 -6.91 15.95 -30.21
C ARG A 8 -6.40 15.51 -28.84
N LEU A 9 -6.88 16.12 -27.76
CA LEU A 9 -6.53 15.72 -26.40
C LEU A 9 -7.21 14.42 -26.00
N GLU A 10 -8.49 14.24 -26.33
CA GLU A 10 -9.23 13.01 -26.11
C GLU A 10 -8.55 11.83 -26.81
N LYS A 11 -8.19 11.98 -28.09
CA LYS A 11 -7.45 10.97 -28.85
C LYS A 11 -6.08 10.65 -28.23
N ARG A 12 -5.41 11.63 -27.62
CA ARG A 12 -4.13 11.39 -26.90
C ARG A 12 -4.35 10.63 -25.61
N ILE A 13 -5.40 10.95 -24.86
CA ILE A 13 -5.78 10.23 -23.63
C ILE A 13 -6.12 8.78 -23.96
N GLU A 14 -6.85 8.55 -25.05
CA GLU A 14 -7.25 7.23 -25.51
C GLU A 14 -6.03 6.37 -25.87
N VAL A 15 -5.09 6.92 -26.66
CA VAL A 15 -3.81 6.27 -26.97
C VAL A 15 -3.01 6.00 -25.69
N LEU A 16 -2.86 6.98 -24.79
CA LEU A 16 -2.11 6.77 -23.54
C LEU A 16 -2.73 5.69 -22.66
N SER A 17 -4.05 5.60 -22.65
CA SER A 17 -4.79 4.56 -21.91
C SER A 17 -4.57 3.18 -22.54
N GLU A 18 -4.60 3.06 -23.87
CA GLU A 18 -4.27 1.82 -24.59
C GLU A 18 -2.84 1.37 -24.31
N TRP A 19 -1.88 2.29 -24.35
CA TRP A 19 -0.47 2.00 -24.04
C TRP A 19 -0.28 1.59 -22.58
N LYS A 20 -0.98 2.23 -21.64
CA LYS A 20 -1.00 1.81 -20.23
C LYS A 20 -1.50 0.37 -20.11
N SER A 21 -2.63 0.03 -20.74
CA SER A 21 -3.19 -1.32 -20.71
C SER A 21 -2.23 -2.36 -21.29
N ARG A 22 -1.63 -2.09 -22.45
CA ARG A 22 -0.62 -2.99 -23.06
C ARG A 22 0.63 -3.15 -22.21
N MET A 23 1.14 -2.06 -21.61
CA MET A 23 2.27 -2.16 -20.70
C MET A 23 1.93 -2.99 -19.47
N LEU A 24 0.71 -2.87 -18.94
CA LEU A 24 0.24 -3.69 -17.83
C LEU A 24 0.09 -5.16 -18.20
N GLU A 25 -0.37 -5.49 -19.42
CA GLU A 25 -0.39 -6.88 -19.91
C GLU A 25 1.03 -7.45 -20.04
N LEU A 26 1.96 -6.68 -20.61
CA LEU A 26 3.36 -7.10 -20.80
C LEU A 26 4.11 -7.26 -19.48
N TYR A 27 3.83 -6.39 -18.49
CA TYR A 27 4.40 -6.50 -17.14
C TYR A 27 3.63 -7.45 -16.22
N GLY A 28 2.43 -7.86 -16.62
CA GLY A 28 1.51 -8.62 -15.78
C GLY A 28 2.07 -9.95 -15.32
N GLU A 29 3.04 -10.55 -16.01
CA GLU A 29 3.71 -11.75 -15.51
C GLU A 29 4.84 -11.44 -14.53
N GLU A 30 5.48 -10.28 -14.64
CA GLU A 30 6.65 -9.90 -13.83
C GLU A 30 6.31 -9.09 -12.56
N LEU A 31 5.13 -8.50 -12.48
CA LEU A 31 4.71 -7.77 -11.29
C LEU A 31 4.53 -8.70 -10.09
N SER A 32 5.00 -8.25 -8.92
CA SER A 32 4.77 -9.00 -7.69
C SER A 32 3.26 -9.04 -7.35
N PRO A 33 2.79 -10.06 -6.62
CA PRO A 33 1.39 -10.16 -6.22
C PRO A 33 0.82 -8.89 -5.56
N PHE A 34 1.62 -8.16 -4.79
CA PHE A 34 1.25 -6.89 -4.17
C PHE A 34 1.14 -5.76 -5.20
N ASP A 35 2.07 -5.67 -6.15
CA ASP A 35 2.02 -4.62 -7.17
C ASP A 35 0.79 -4.80 -8.08
N LYS A 36 0.41 -6.06 -8.38
CA LYS A 36 -0.84 -6.40 -9.07
C LYS A 36 -2.06 -5.96 -8.28
N TRP A 37 -2.12 -6.33 -7.00
CA TRP A 37 -3.23 -5.94 -6.13
C TRP A 37 -3.36 -4.42 -6.02
N CYS A 38 -2.25 -3.69 -5.96
CA CYS A 38 -2.25 -2.23 -5.96
C CYS A 38 -2.88 -1.65 -7.23
N LEU A 39 -2.60 -2.23 -8.40
CA LEU A 39 -3.18 -1.80 -9.67
C LEU A 39 -4.68 -2.11 -9.75
N GLU A 40 -5.08 -3.31 -9.35
CA GLU A 40 -6.48 -3.76 -9.34
C GLU A 40 -7.35 -2.92 -8.39
N ASN A 41 -6.78 -2.45 -7.28
CA ASN A 41 -7.47 -1.62 -6.28
C ASN A 41 -7.25 -0.12 -6.46
N GLU A 42 -6.65 0.31 -7.58
CA GLU A 42 -6.39 1.71 -7.94
C GLU A 42 -5.59 2.50 -6.88
N LEU A 43 -4.59 1.86 -6.28
CA LEU A 43 -3.69 2.50 -5.32
C LEU A 43 -2.73 3.46 -6.02
N SER A 44 -2.75 4.70 -5.56
CA SER A 44 -1.72 5.71 -5.84
C SER A 44 -0.38 5.34 -5.20
N ARG A 45 0.66 6.11 -5.51
CA ARG A 45 1.96 5.94 -4.84
C ARG A 45 1.87 6.28 -3.37
N GLU A 46 1.09 7.29 -3.03
CA GLU A 46 0.82 7.73 -1.66
C GLU A 46 0.16 6.61 -0.85
N ASP A 47 -0.82 5.91 -1.43
CA ASP A 47 -1.48 4.76 -0.79
C ASP A 47 -0.48 3.62 -0.52
N GLN A 48 0.38 3.31 -1.49
CA GLN A 48 1.42 2.29 -1.36
C GLN A 48 2.46 2.66 -0.29
N HIS A 49 2.85 3.94 -0.24
CA HIS A 49 3.77 4.45 0.79
C HIS A 49 3.15 4.37 2.18
N PHE A 50 1.87 4.71 2.34
CA PHE A 50 1.15 4.56 3.59
C PHE A 50 1.18 3.09 4.07
N ILE A 51 0.79 2.14 3.21
CA ILE A 51 0.78 0.71 3.53
C ILE A 51 2.18 0.21 3.91
N THR A 52 3.21 0.64 3.18
CA THR A 52 4.59 0.24 3.44
C THR A 52 5.07 0.76 4.79
N ASN A 53 4.77 2.03 5.11
CA ASN A 53 5.13 2.63 6.39
C ASN A 53 4.37 2.01 7.56
N LEU A 54 3.10 1.65 7.37
CA LEU A 54 2.31 0.93 8.37
C LEU A 54 2.89 -0.46 8.64
N SER A 55 3.23 -1.18 7.56
CA SER A 55 3.85 -2.50 7.65
C SER A 55 5.21 -2.44 8.36
N LEU A 56 6.01 -1.41 8.08
CA LEU A 56 7.29 -1.17 8.73
C LEU A 56 7.12 -0.89 10.22
N LEU A 57 6.16 -0.02 10.57
CA LEU A 57 5.85 0.33 11.95
C LEU A 57 5.51 -0.91 12.78
N PHE A 58 4.63 -1.78 12.30
CA PHE A 58 4.29 -3.02 12.99
C PHE A 58 5.47 -4.01 13.02
N SER A 59 6.22 -4.13 11.93
CA SER A 59 7.36 -5.06 11.85
C SER A 59 8.47 -4.71 12.85
N ILE A 60 8.75 -3.41 13.07
CA ILE A 60 9.72 -2.97 14.08
C ILE A 60 9.26 -3.31 15.50
N HIS A 61 7.95 -3.21 15.77
CA HIS A 61 7.42 -3.58 17.08
C HIS A 61 7.41 -5.10 17.30
N LEU A 62 7.30 -5.91 16.23
CA LEU A 62 7.40 -7.38 16.28
C LEU A 62 8.83 -7.84 16.63
N HIS A 63 9.84 -7.14 16.11
CA HIS A 63 11.26 -7.44 16.34
C HIS A 63 11.99 -6.19 16.85
N PRO A 64 11.81 -5.81 18.13
CA PRO A 64 12.45 -4.64 18.67
C PRO A 64 13.97 -4.85 18.71
N GLU A 65 14.72 -4.01 18.00
CA GLU A 65 16.18 -3.91 18.09
C GLU A 65 16.55 -2.65 18.91
N PRO A 66 16.54 -2.72 20.26
CA PRO A 66 16.66 -1.54 21.12
C PRO A 66 18.00 -0.80 20.96
N ASP A 67 19.06 -1.50 20.57
CA ASP A 67 20.42 -0.93 20.50
C ASP A 67 20.73 -0.26 19.15
N ASN A 68 19.91 -0.48 18.13
CA ASN A 68 20.13 0.07 16.80
C ASN A 68 19.59 1.52 16.71
N SER A 69 20.49 2.49 16.50
CA SER A 69 20.11 3.90 16.40
C SER A 69 19.25 4.21 15.18
N GLU A 70 19.44 3.48 14.07
CA GLU A 70 18.63 3.67 12.86
C GLU A 70 17.21 3.17 13.09
N VAL A 71 17.04 1.99 13.70
CA VAL A 71 15.72 1.44 14.05
C VAL A 71 14.97 2.39 14.99
N ARG A 72 15.65 2.99 15.97
CA ARG A 72 15.04 4.01 16.85
C ARG A 72 14.58 5.25 16.09
N ASN A 73 15.36 5.74 15.14
CA ASN A 73 14.97 6.88 14.30
C ASN A 73 13.79 6.55 13.38
N ILE A 74 13.81 5.37 12.74
CA ILE A 74 12.71 4.90 11.89
C ILE A 74 11.43 4.74 12.71
N LEU A 75 11.54 4.14 13.91
CA LEU A 75 10.43 3.99 14.83
C LEU A 75 9.85 5.35 15.27
N HIS A 76 10.71 6.31 15.61
CA HIS A 76 10.28 7.66 15.96
C HIS A 76 9.54 8.33 14.80
N ASN A 77 10.09 8.29 13.59
CA ASN A 77 9.51 8.93 12.40
C ASN A 77 8.17 8.30 12.01
N THR A 78 8.07 6.97 12.06
CA THR A 78 6.84 6.25 11.75
C THR A 78 5.77 6.54 12.81
N LYS A 79 6.10 6.48 14.11
CA LYS A 79 5.19 6.89 15.19
C LYS A 79 4.68 8.33 15.02
N ALA A 80 5.56 9.27 14.67
CA ALA A 80 5.19 10.65 14.41
C ALA A 80 4.26 10.78 13.18
N TYR A 81 4.52 10.03 12.10
CA TYR A 81 3.68 10.03 10.90
C TYR A 81 2.25 9.53 11.18
N PHE A 82 2.11 8.49 11.99
CA PHE A 82 0.82 7.94 12.40
C PHE A 82 0.21 8.64 13.62
N ASN A 83 0.94 9.58 14.23
CA ASN A 83 0.58 10.27 15.46
C ASN A 83 0.17 9.31 16.60
N VAL A 84 1.00 8.29 16.83
CA VAL A 84 0.77 7.26 17.86
C VAL A 84 1.99 7.03 18.75
N ASP A 85 1.75 6.96 20.06
CA ASP A 85 2.80 6.67 21.05
C ASP A 85 2.96 5.18 21.31
N HIS A 86 1.86 4.42 21.23
CA HIS A 86 1.79 2.98 21.45
C HIS A 86 0.92 2.31 20.38
N ILE A 87 1.24 1.05 20.06
CA ILE A 87 0.55 0.26 19.04
C ILE A 87 0.38 -1.16 19.58
N GLU A 88 -0.84 -1.66 19.46
CA GLU A 88 -1.15 -3.06 19.73
C GLU A 88 -0.85 -3.91 18.50
N LEU A 89 -0.07 -4.98 18.66
CA LEU A 89 0.32 -5.87 17.56
C LEU A 89 -0.79 -6.89 17.24
N THR A 90 -1.97 -6.38 16.86
CA THR A 90 -3.16 -7.15 16.53
C THR A 90 -3.65 -6.85 15.12
N PHE A 91 -4.38 -7.80 14.52
CA PHE A 91 -4.98 -7.59 13.21
C PHE A 91 -5.98 -6.44 13.23
N GLU A 92 -6.75 -6.31 14.30
CA GLU A 92 -7.77 -5.28 14.49
C GLU A 92 -7.16 -3.88 14.49
N GLU A 93 -6.02 -3.69 15.16
CA GLU A 93 -5.32 -2.41 15.16
C GLU A 93 -4.78 -2.08 13.76
N PHE A 94 -4.20 -3.06 13.06
CA PHE A 94 -3.72 -2.89 11.69
C PHE A 94 -4.86 -2.55 10.72
N ASP A 95 -5.96 -3.30 10.78
CA ASP A 95 -7.17 -3.06 9.97
C ASP A 95 -7.74 -1.67 10.25
N ARG A 96 -7.79 -1.24 11.52
CA ARG A 96 -8.26 0.11 11.87
C ARG A 96 -7.48 1.19 11.12
N PHE A 97 -6.14 1.11 11.09
CA PHE A 97 -5.32 2.09 10.36
C PHE A 97 -5.62 2.09 8.85
N ILE A 98 -5.74 0.90 8.24
CA ILE A 98 -6.09 0.77 6.82
C ILE A 98 -7.46 1.40 6.54
N LYS A 99 -8.48 1.06 7.34
CA LYS A 99 -9.84 1.57 7.16
C LYS A 99 -9.96 3.07 7.42
N GLU A 100 -9.25 3.60 8.40
CA GLU A 100 -9.22 5.04 8.68
C GLU A 100 -8.62 5.85 7.53
N TYR A 101 -7.48 5.38 7.01
CA TYR A 101 -6.85 6.00 5.85
C TYR A 101 -7.71 5.89 4.59
N GLN A 102 -8.23 4.70 4.30
CA GLN A 102 -9.14 4.49 3.17
C GLN A 102 -10.37 5.39 3.25
N ARG A 103 -11.02 5.48 4.42
CA ARG A 103 -12.20 6.35 4.59
C ARG A 103 -11.89 7.82 4.32
N LYS A 104 -10.66 8.26 4.61
CA LYS A 104 -10.23 9.65 4.43
C LYS A 104 -9.84 9.96 2.99
N GLU A 105 -9.02 9.12 2.37
CA GLU A 105 -8.40 9.40 1.06
C GLU A 105 -9.14 8.74 -0.11
N LYS A 106 -9.83 7.61 0.15
CA LYS A 106 -10.45 6.73 -0.86
C LYS A 106 -11.84 6.22 -0.43
N PRO A 107 -12.80 7.11 -0.04
CA PRO A 107 -14.05 6.71 0.62
C PRO A 107 -14.98 5.81 -0.21
N ILE A 108 -14.77 5.73 -1.52
CA ILE A 108 -15.60 4.93 -2.45
C ILE A 108 -15.06 3.50 -2.59
N PHE A 109 -13.78 3.29 -2.33
CA PHE A 109 -13.12 2.00 -2.51
C PHE A 109 -13.16 1.19 -1.21
N TYR A 110 -13.06 -0.13 -1.34
CA TYR A 110 -12.91 -1.04 -0.22
C TYR A 110 -11.63 -1.84 -0.40
N TRP A 111 -10.78 -1.87 0.61
CA TRP A 111 -9.55 -2.66 0.62
C TRP A 111 -9.71 -3.75 1.67
N ASP A 112 -9.63 -5.02 1.26
CA ASP A 112 -9.59 -6.11 2.22
C ASP A 112 -8.19 -6.21 2.84
N THR A 113 -8.09 -5.92 4.14
CA THR A 113 -6.83 -5.93 4.87
C THR A 113 -6.22 -7.34 4.96
N ARG A 114 -7.05 -8.39 5.01
CA ARG A 114 -6.53 -9.77 4.99
C ARG A 114 -5.92 -10.09 3.64
N GLU A 115 -6.62 -9.75 2.57
CA GLU A 115 -6.09 -9.92 1.22
C GLU A 115 -4.80 -9.12 1.03
N LEU A 116 -4.77 -7.86 1.46
CA LEU A 116 -3.57 -7.02 1.44
C LEU A 116 -2.37 -7.70 2.11
N LEU A 117 -2.54 -8.21 3.33
CA LEU A 117 -1.48 -8.91 4.07
C LEU A 117 -1.03 -10.19 3.35
N GLU A 118 -1.96 -10.93 2.73
CA GLU A 118 -1.62 -12.09 1.91
C GLU A 118 -0.81 -11.71 0.67
N LYS A 119 -1.19 -10.65 -0.05
CA LYS A 119 -0.48 -10.19 -1.26
C LYS A 119 0.90 -9.64 -0.93
N LEU A 120 1.05 -8.95 0.20
CA LEU A 120 2.36 -8.56 0.74
C LEU A 120 3.23 -9.81 0.96
N ALA A 121 2.73 -10.79 1.71
CA ALA A 121 3.47 -12.01 2.02
C ALA A 121 3.85 -12.83 0.76
N GLN A 122 2.92 -12.98 -0.19
CA GLN A 122 3.17 -13.64 -1.49
C GLN A 122 4.24 -12.92 -2.33
N SER A 123 4.46 -11.63 -2.06
CA SER A 123 5.51 -10.83 -2.68
C SER A 123 6.84 -10.87 -1.92
N ASN A 124 6.98 -11.78 -0.95
CA ASN A 124 8.07 -11.84 0.02
C ASN A 124 8.26 -10.54 0.83
N ARG A 125 7.18 -9.76 1.00
CA ARG A 125 7.15 -8.55 1.84
C ARG A 125 6.38 -8.85 3.12
N SER A 126 6.92 -8.46 4.28
CA SER A 126 6.18 -8.53 5.55
C SER A 126 5.59 -9.92 5.87
N VAL A 127 6.30 -11.01 5.51
CA VAL A 127 5.84 -12.40 5.70
C VAL A 127 5.54 -12.69 7.18
N GLN A 128 6.49 -12.37 8.05
CA GLN A 128 6.35 -12.55 9.50
C GLN A 128 5.21 -11.71 10.08
N LEU A 129 4.98 -10.51 9.55
CA LEU A 129 3.87 -9.67 9.97
C LEU A 129 2.52 -10.32 9.63
N LYS A 130 2.36 -10.87 8.41
CA LYS A 130 1.15 -11.61 8.04
C LYS A 130 0.95 -12.83 8.93
N GLU A 131 2.02 -13.61 9.18
CA GLU A 131 1.96 -14.79 10.04
C GLU A 131 1.53 -14.42 11.46
N TRP A 132 2.06 -13.33 12.00
CA TRP A 132 1.72 -12.86 13.33
C TRP A 132 0.28 -12.34 13.44
N LEU A 133 -0.16 -11.51 12.49
CA LEU A 133 -1.45 -10.85 12.56
C LEU A 133 -2.62 -11.78 12.21
N ILE A 134 -2.44 -12.68 11.24
CA ILE A 134 -3.54 -13.53 10.72
C ILE A 134 -3.39 -14.99 11.16
N GLY A 135 -2.19 -15.46 11.50
CA GLY A 135 -1.91 -16.86 11.83
C GLY A 135 -2.23 -17.27 13.26
N GLN A 136 -2.81 -16.39 14.08
CA GLN A 136 -3.30 -16.70 15.43
C GLN A 136 -4.70 -17.32 15.41
#